data_AF-A0A354I448-F1
#
_entry.id   AF-A0A354I448-F1
#
_cell.length_a   1.000
_cell.length_b   1.000
_cell.length_c   1.000
_cell.angle_alpha   90.00
_cell.angle_beta   90.00
_cell.angle_gamma   90.00
#
_symmetry.space_group_name_H-M   'P 1'
#
loop_
_entity.id
_entity.type
_entity.pdbx_description
1 polymer ?
#
loop_
_entity_poly.entity_id
_entity_poly.type
_entity_poly.pdbx_seq_one_letter_code
_entity_poly.pdbx_strand_id
1 'polypeptide(L)' 'SLGFPLSEVSELKKTSRGVKGITLEGEDTVRYAAVVMPDCEELVFEQKKYDPQKIRNRKRAAKGQKAKIKK' A
#
# COMPACT_ATOMS: atom_id res chain seq x y z
N SER A 1 3.82 -6.44 0.59
CA SER A 1 3.46 -5.05 0.30
C SER A 1 3.11 -4.90 -1.17
N LEU A 2 2.36 -3.85 -1.48
CA LEU A 2 1.94 -3.45 -2.81
C LEU A 2 1.95 -1.91 -2.84
N GLY A 3 2.54 -1.32 -3.86
CA GLY A 3 2.35 0.09 -4.20
C GLY A 3 1.52 0.20 -5.47
N PHE A 4 0.75 1.27 -5.60
CA PHE A 4 0.03 1.64 -6.83
C PHE A 4 -0.26 3.16 -6.80
N PRO A 5 -0.41 3.81 -7.96
CA PRO A 5 -0.71 5.24 -8.00
C PRO A 5 -2.11 5.54 -7.47
N LEU A 6 -2.27 6.68 -6.79
CA LEU A 6 -3.54 7.10 -6.20
C LEU A 6 -4.65 7.24 -7.25
N SER A 7 -4.30 7.61 -8.49
CA SER A 7 -5.23 7.75 -9.61
C SER A 7 -5.97 6.45 -9.99
N GLU A 8 -5.49 5.28 -9.58
CA GLU A 8 -6.20 4.01 -9.79
C GLU A 8 -7.38 3.81 -8.82
N VAL A 9 -7.49 4.64 -7.77
CA VAL A 9 -8.59 4.62 -6.81
C VAL A 9 -9.62 5.67 -7.22
N SER A 10 -10.83 5.22 -7.56
CA SER A 10 -11.93 6.12 -7.86
C SER A 10 -12.39 6.87 -6.60
N GLU A 11 -12.75 8.14 -6.76
CA GLU A 11 -13.44 8.89 -5.71
C GLU A 11 -14.84 8.33 -5.49
N LEU A 12 -15.18 8.08 -4.24
CA LEU A 12 -16.44 7.46 -3.86
C LEU A 12 -17.11 8.26 -2.75
N LYS A 13 -18.44 8.17 -2.70
CA LYS A 13 -19.21 8.68 -1.57
C LYS A 13 -18.79 7.96 -0.28
N LYS A 14 -18.89 8.67 0.85
CA LYS A 14 -18.59 8.13 2.19
C LYS A 14 -19.31 6.80 2.51
N THR A 15 -20.52 6.61 2.00
CA THR A 15 -21.35 5.41 2.23
C THR A 15 -21.07 4.25 1.27
N SER A 16 -20.13 4.43 0.34
CA SER A 16 -19.75 3.37 -0.60
C SER A 16 -18.99 2.26 0.11
N ARG A 17 -19.08 1.04 -0.42
CA ARG A 17 -18.32 -0.12 0.06
C ARG A 17 -16.80 -0.02 -0.21
N GLY A 18 -16.38 0.97 -0.99
CA GLY A 18 -14.99 1.11 -1.41
C GLY A 18 -14.60 0.20 -2.58
N VAL A 19 -13.32 0.25 -2.95
CA VAL A 19 -12.72 -0.60 -3.99
C VAL A 19 -11.58 -1.43 -3.40
N LYS A 20 -11.33 -2.60 -3.99
CA LYS A 20 -10.24 -3.48 -3.56
C LYS A 20 -8.88 -2.82 -3.79
N GLY A 21 -8.09 -2.68 -2.74
CA GLY A 21 -6.72 -2.14 -2.79
C GLY A 21 -5.66 -3.21 -3.06
N ILE A 22 -5.68 -4.31 -2.30
CA ILE A 22 -4.72 -5.43 -2.39
C ILE A 22 -5.47 -6.77 -2.34
N THR A 23 -4.98 -7.78 -3.04
CA THR A 23 -5.44 -9.16 -2.88
C THR A 23 -4.64 -9.86 -1.79
N LEU A 24 -5.37 -10.41 -0.81
CA LEU A 24 -4.86 -11.19 0.32
C LEU A 24 -5.22 -12.67 0.12
N GLU A 25 -4.47 -13.57 0.76
CA GLU A 25 -4.70 -15.01 0.71
C GLU A 25 -5.25 -15.50 2.06
N GLY A 26 -6.24 -16.39 2.02
CA GLY A 26 -6.81 -16.98 3.23
C GLY A 26 -7.32 -15.94 4.23
N GLU A 27 -6.76 -15.98 5.43
CA GLU A 27 -7.10 -15.13 6.57
C GLU A 27 -6.14 -13.94 6.75
N ASP A 28 -5.27 -13.68 5.76
CA ASP A 28 -4.39 -12.51 5.80
C ASP A 28 -5.21 -11.22 5.90
N THR A 29 -4.67 -10.25 6.64
CA THR A 29 -5.28 -8.93 6.84
C THR A 29 -4.33 -7.81 6.44
N VAL A 30 -4.88 -6.65 6.07
CA VAL A 30 -4.09 -5.45 5.84
C VAL A 30 -3.67 -4.87 7.19
N ARG A 31 -2.36 -4.88 7.47
CA ARG A 31 -1.82 -4.31 8.72
C ARG A 31 -1.55 -2.81 8.65
N TYR A 32 -1.22 -2.29 7.46
CA TYR A 32 -0.82 -0.89 7.28
C TYR A 32 -1.10 -0.43 5.85
N ALA A 33 -1.55 0.82 5.72
CA ALA A 33 -1.70 1.53 4.46
C ALA A 33 -1.31 2.99 4.67
N ALA A 34 -0.61 3.56 3.69
CA ALA A 34 -0.22 4.96 3.69
C ALA A 34 -0.22 5.48 2.25
N VAL A 35 -0.46 6.78 2.12
CA VAL A 35 -0.22 7.52 0.88
C VAL A 35 1.08 8.28 1.07
N VAL A 36 2.01 8.08 0.14
CA VAL A 36 3.31 8.76 0.15
C VAL A 36 3.45 9.61 -1.09
N MET A 37 4.08 10.77 -0.90
CA MET A 37 4.57 11.55 -2.02
C MET A 37 5.80 10.85 -2.64
N PRO A 38 6.07 11.04 -3.95
CA PRO A 38 7.20 10.39 -4.61
C PRO A 38 8.58 10.71 -4.02
N ASP A 39 8.71 11.85 -3.35
CA ASP A 39 9.92 12.36 -2.68
C ASP A 39 10.05 11.91 -1.21
N CYS A 40 9.10 11.11 -0.71
CA CYS A 40 9.15 10.60 0.65
C CYS A 40 10.26 9.55 0.79
N GLU A 41 11.24 9.82 1.66
CA GLU A 41 12.37 8.91 1.91
C GLU A 41 12.16 7.98 3.10
N GLU A 42 11.30 8.35 4.05
CA GLU A 42 11.11 7.62 5.30
C GLU A 42 9.64 7.53 5.70
N LEU A 43 9.20 6.31 5.96
CA LEU A 43 7.95 5.99 6.64
C LEU A 43 8.23 5.35 8.00
N VAL A 44 7.56 5.81 9.04
CA VAL A 44 7.66 5.22 10.37
C VAL A 44 6.44 4.33 10.62
N PHE A 45 6.70 3.04 10.89
CA PHE A 45 5.68 2.08 11.29
C PHE A 45 6.22 1.23 12.44
N GLU A 46 5.48 1.10 13.55
CA GLU A 46 5.92 0.37 14.75
C GLU A 46 7.34 0.78 15.24
N GLN A 47 7.61 2.08 15.28
CA GLN A 47 8.93 2.66 15.65
C GLN A 47 10.10 2.25 14.74
N LYS A 48 9.82 1.61 13.61
CA LYS A 48 10.81 1.24 12.59
C LYS A 48 10.69 2.14 11.38
N LYS A 49 11.84 2.48 10.80
CA LYS A 49 11.93 3.26 9.57
C LYS A 49 11.91 2.34 8.35
N TYR A 50 11.11 2.70 7.36
CA TYR A 50 10.95 2.00 6.10
C TYR A 50 11.18 2.96 4.94
N ASP A 51 11.77 2.43 3.88
CA ASP A 51 11.96 3.15 2.64
C ASP A 51 10.80 2.79 1.67
N PRO A 52 9.90 3.74 1.37
CA PRO A 52 8.77 3.50 0.48
C PRO A 52 9.19 3.27 -0.98
N GLN A 53 10.35 3.77 -1.42
CA GLN A 53 10.84 3.60 -2.80
C GLN A 53 11.19 2.14 -3.11
N LYS A 54 11.50 1.34 -2.07
CA LYS A 54 11.71 -0.11 -2.19
C LYS A 54 10.41 -0.90 -2.46
N ILE A 55 9.25 -0.26 -2.36
CA ILE A 55 7.95 -0.90 -2.66
C ILE A 55 7.68 -0.81 -4.16
N ARG A 56 7.59 -1.96 -4.82
CA ARG A 56 7.30 -2.01 -6.26
C ARG A 56 5.83 -1.65 -6.54
N ASN A 57 5.64 -0.73 -7.47
CA ASN A 57 4.32 -0.42 -8.00
C ASN A 57 3.81 -1.52 -8.93
N ARG A 58 2.54 -1.92 -8.76
CA ARG A 58 1.78 -2.80 -9.67
C ARG A 58 0.35 -2.28 -9.77
N LYS A 59 -0.49 -2.97 -10.56
CA LYS A 59 -1.93 -2.65 -10.64
C LYS A 59 -2.62 -2.77 -9.29
N ARG A 60 -3.58 -1.90 -9.02
CA ARG A 60 -4.51 -2.00 -7.89
C ARG A 60 -5.19 -3.36 -7.88
N ALA A 61 -5.46 -3.87 -6.67
CA ALA A 61 -5.99 -5.21 -6.41
C ALA A 61 -5.07 -6.38 -6.78
N ALA A 62 -3.81 -6.15 -7.15
CA ALA A 62 -2.83 -7.23 -7.31
C ALA A 62 -2.51 -7.92 -5.97
N LYS A 63 -1.94 -9.13 -6.04
CA LYS A 63 -1.33 -9.79 -4.88
C LYS A 63 -0.08 -9.01 -4.46
N GLY A 64 0.07 -8.85 -3.15
CA GLY A 64 1.28 -8.27 -2.57
C GLY A 64 2.50 -9.17 -2.79
N GLN A 65 3.69 -8.57 -2.77
CA GLN A 65 4.95 -9.31 -2.74
C GLN A 65 5.67 -9.10 -1.41
N LYS A 66 6.52 -10.05 -1.01
CA LYS A 66 7.38 -9.89 0.17
C LYS A 66 8.49 -8.88 -0.17
N ALA A 67 8.33 -7.62 0.25
CA ALA A 67 9.31 -6.57 -0.02
C ALA A 67 10.33 -6.46 1.11
N LYS A 68 11.59 -6.22 0.74
CA LYS A 68 12.69 -5.91 1.68
C LYS A 68 12.73 -4.40 1.92
N ILE A 69 11.79 -3.91 2.71
CA ILE A 69 11.52 -2.46 2.91
C ILE A 69 12.21 -1.85 4.12
N LYS A 70 12.85 -2.68 4.97
CA LYS A 70 13.59 -2.17 6.13
C LYS A 70 14.77 -1.33 5.63
N LYS A 71 14.96 -0.17 6.26
CA LYS A 71 16.17 0.65 6.12
C LYS A 71 17.24 0.10 7.06
#